data_AF-A0A8K9Y5R1-F1
#
_entry.id   AF-A0A8K9Y5R1-F1
#
_cell.length_a   1.000
_cell.length_b   1.000
_cell.length_c   1.000
_cell.angle_alpha   90.00
_cell.angle_beta   90.00
_cell.angle_gamma   90.00
#
_symmetry.space_group_name_H-M   'P 1'
#
loop_
_entity.id
_entity.type
_entity.pdbx_description
1 polymer ?
#
loop_
_entity_poly.entity_id
_entity_poly.type
_entity_poly.pdbx_seq_one_letter_code
_entity_poly.pdbx_strand_id
1 'polypeptide(L)'
;METLNEIDHLQSSGFGRPRPRHGLQLLHWFSNDYVTFNNDSEMVTVRNPKKKAFGFHRFFDNIEEHDGQCNQLLPDQDLPYYEVGNLNAAKSEDLPHDVRKNHTGHNNDSNIDRIIISLQSDRVLDRIYVTQHDHHRGAFDPQHTYRISKGLISIIRNLDLDDLLEQTGYALPCPSSMDTLNEMRHLQSSGFGTPRPRHGLHLLHWFAHDYIKFNKKGEMLTVSNPEKKMFGFHRFFDKIEEHDGQRNQLLPDQGLPYYEVGNLNAPGSRNIPRYVRKNYTGHNDDSNIDRIIISMQSDRVLGRIYVTQHDHHRDAFDPQHTYRISKGLISIIRNLELDELLEQTG
;
A
#
# COMPACT_ATOMS: atom_id res chain seq x y z
N MET A 1 -20.46 -16.23 11.01
CA MET A 1 -19.22 -15.44 10.84
C MET A 1 -18.92 -15.30 9.36
N GLU A 2 -18.79 -14.06 8.90
CA GLU A 2 -18.52 -13.72 7.50
C GLU A 2 -17.02 -13.82 7.16
N THR A 3 -16.68 -14.03 5.88
CA THR A 3 -15.29 -14.04 5.39
C THR A 3 -15.04 -12.84 4.48
N LEU A 4 -14.03 -12.03 4.82
CA LEU A 4 -13.59 -10.89 4.03
C LEU A 4 -12.60 -11.36 2.94
N ASN A 5 -12.94 -11.10 1.69
CA ASN A 5 -12.18 -11.54 0.52
C ASN A 5 -11.45 -10.40 -0.20
N GLU A 6 -11.99 -9.19 -0.11
CA GLU A 6 -11.55 -8.01 -0.86
C GLU A 6 -11.46 -6.78 0.05
N ILE A 7 -10.83 -5.71 -0.44
CA ILE A 7 -10.65 -4.47 0.31
C ILE A 7 -11.99 -3.81 0.62
N ASP A 8 -12.96 -3.87 -0.29
CA ASP A 8 -14.30 -3.32 -0.08
C ASP A 8 -15.02 -4.01 1.10
N HIS A 9 -14.85 -5.32 1.25
CA HIS A 9 -15.40 -6.05 2.41
C HIS A 9 -14.74 -5.56 3.71
N LEU A 10 -13.42 -5.32 3.68
CA LEU A 10 -12.68 -4.78 4.82
C LEU A 10 -13.15 -3.36 5.15
N GLN A 11 -13.37 -2.51 4.15
CA GLN A 11 -13.92 -1.17 4.31
C GLN A 11 -15.31 -1.19 4.95
N SER A 12 -16.22 -2.02 4.42
CA SER A 12 -17.60 -2.16 4.90
C SER A 12 -17.69 -2.75 6.31
N SER A 13 -16.76 -3.62 6.70
CA SER A 13 -16.74 -4.19 8.05
C SER A 13 -16.41 -3.18 9.17
N GLY A 14 -15.81 -2.03 8.81
CA GLY A 14 -15.40 -1.01 9.77
C GLY A 14 -14.21 -1.40 10.66
N PHE A 15 -13.57 -2.56 10.43
CA PHE A 15 -12.44 -3.02 11.22
C PHE A 15 -11.29 -2.00 11.22
N GLY A 16 -10.72 -1.72 12.40
CA GLY A 16 -9.64 -0.75 12.56
C GLY A 16 -10.04 0.71 12.25
N ARG A 17 -11.35 1.02 12.18
CA ARG A 17 -11.90 2.36 11.94
C ARG A 17 -12.98 2.72 12.95
N PRO A 18 -13.18 4.03 13.22
CA PRO A 18 -12.39 5.18 12.77
C PRO A 18 -11.09 5.38 13.59
N ARG A 19 -10.32 6.46 13.34
CA ARG A 19 -9.24 6.87 14.24
C ARG A 19 -9.81 7.03 15.65
N PRO A 20 -9.07 6.67 16.73
CA PRO A 20 -7.64 6.34 16.78
C PRO A 20 -7.31 4.85 16.66
N ARG A 21 -8.24 4.00 16.21
CA ARG A 21 -8.04 2.55 16.10
C ARG A 21 -6.82 2.18 15.27
N HIS A 22 -6.15 1.09 15.67
CA HIS A 22 -4.90 0.61 15.07
C HIS A 22 -5.07 -0.65 14.23
N GLY A 23 -6.29 -1.22 14.15
CA GLY A 23 -6.54 -2.51 13.50
C GLY A 23 -6.03 -2.63 12.07
N LEU A 24 -6.15 -1.57 11.26
CA LEU A 24 -5.69 -1.59 9.87
C LEU A 24 -4.16 -1.53 9.77
N GLN A 25 -3.49 -0.77 10.64
CA GLN A 25 -2.03 -0.77 10.76
C GLN A 25 -1.54 -2.14 11.23
N LEU A 26 -2.24 -2.75 12.20
CA LEU A 26 -1.94 -4.09 12.69
C LEU A 26 -2.09 -5.15 11.59
N LEU A 27 -3.17 -5.10 10.80
CA LEU A 27 -3.41 -6.02 9.70
C LEU A 27 -2.42 -5.83 8.55
N HIS A 28 -2.03 -4.59 8.25
CA HIS A 28 -0.97 -4.29 7.28
C HIS A 28 0.36 -4.92 7.67
N TRP A 29 0.82 -4.67 8.91
CA TRP A 29 2.03 -5.28 9.46
C TRP A 29 1.94 -6.80 9.48
N PHE A 30 0.82 -7.35 9.96
CA PHE A 30 0.63 -8.79 10.02
C PHE A 30 0.77 -9.42 8.63
N SER A 31 0.12 -8.81 7.63
CA SER A 31 0.14 -9.29 6.26
C SER A 31 1.53 -9.16 5.63
N ASN A 32 2.23 -8.04 5.81
CA ASN A 32 3.50 -7.74 5.12
C ASN A 32 4.74 -8.33 5.81
N ASP A 33 4.81 -8.23 7.14
CA ASP A 33 6.03 -8.52 7.91
C ASP A 33 5.93 -9.81 8.72
N TYR A 34 4.74 -10.19 9.20
CA TYR A 34 4.58 -11.36 10.04
C TYR A 34 4.19 -12.62 9.27
N VAL A 35 3.60 -12.48 8.09
CA VAL A 35 3.21 -13.59 7.21
C VAL A 35 4.18 -13.69 6.03
N THR A 36 4.39 -14.91 5.53
CA THR A 36 5.06 -15.20 4.26
C THR A 36 4.45 -16.46 3.64
N PHE A 37 4.88 -16.81 2.43
CA PHE A 37 4.47 -18.05 1.75
C PHE A 37 5.68 -18.97 1.60
N ASN A 38 5.53 -20.24 1.96
CA ASN A 38 6.56 -21.23 1.73
C ASN A 38 6.57 -21.72 0.27
N ASN A 39 7.47 -22.65 -0.06
CA ASN A 39 7.59 -23.19 -1.42
C ASN A 39 6.34 -23.95 -1.89
N ASP A 40 5.54 -24.46 -0.95
CA ASP A 40 4.27 -25.14 -1.20
C ASP A 40 3.10 -24.15 -1.31
N SER A 41 3.39 -22.84 -1.36
CA SER A 41 2.42 -21.75 -1.37
C SER A 41 1.50 -21.72 -0.15
N GLU A 42 1.86 -22.40 0.94
CA GLU A 42 1.15 -22.31 2.22
C GLU A 42 1.51 -21.01 2.93
N MET A 43 0.52 -20.47 3.64
CA MET A 43 0.74 -19.27 4.43
C MET A 43 1.41 -19.64 5.75
N VAL A 44 2.57 -19.06 6.03
CA VAL A 44 3.34 -19.35 7.25
C VAL A 44 3.71 -18.08 7.99
N THR A 45 3.74 -18.14 9.32
CA THR A 45 4.21 -17.02 10.14
C THR A 45 5.73 -16.93 10.09
N VAL A 46 6.30 -15.72 10.18
CA VAL A 46 7.76 -15.48 10.21
C VAL A 46 8.36 -15.92 11.54
N ARG A 47 7.59 -15.81 12.63
CA ARG A 47 7.95 -16.30 13.97
C ARG A 47 6.84 -17.17 14.55
N ASN A 48 7.20 -18.11 15.41
CA ASN A 48 6.21 -18.93 16.10
C ASN A 48 5.53 -18.11 17.22
N PRO A 49 4.19 -17.96 17.23
CA PRO A 49 3.48 -17.17 18.24
C PRO A 49 3.63 -17.72 19.67
N LYS A 50 3.99 -19.00 19.85
CA LYS A 50 4.34 -19.59 21.16
C LYS A 50 5.50 -18.86 21.85
N LYS A 51 6.35 -18.15 21.11
CA LYS A 51 7.47 -17.35 21.65
C LYS A 51 7.02 -16.01 22.23
N LYS A 52 5.72 -15.67 22.11
CA LYS A 52 5.09 -14.45 22.64
C LYS A 52 5.72 -13.13 22.16
N ALA A 53 6.42 -13.15 21.03
CA ALA A 53 6.93 -11.91 20.43
C ALA A 53 5.76 -11.02 20.00
N PHE A 54 5.96 -9.70 19.91
CA PHE A 54 4.93 -8.75 19.45
C PHE A 54 3.63 -8.72 20.26
N GLY A 55 3.63 -9.28 21.48
CA GLY A 55 2.43 -9.42 22.30
C GLY A 55 1.55 -10.63 21.96
N PHE A 56 2.03 -11.56 21.13
CA PHE A 56 1.30 -12.80 20.87
C PHE A 56 1.08 -13.59 22.16
N HIS A 57 -0.14 -14.09 22.35
CA HIS A 57 -0.45 -15.00 23.44
C HIS A 57 -1.52 -16.00 23.01
N ARG A 58 -1.65 -17.06 23.81
CA ARG A 58 -2.62 -18.12 23.56
C ARG A 58 -4.03 -17.53 23.72
N PHE A 59 -4.86 -17.66 22.69
CA PHE A 59 -6.27 -17.29 22.76
C PHE A 59 -7.06 -18.50 23.27
N PHE A 60 -7.95 -18.24 24.22
CA PHE A 60 -8.93 -19.20 24.70
C PHE A 60 -10.30 -18.55 24.54
N ASP A 61 -11.19 -19.24 23.85
CA ASP A 61 -12.55 -18.77 23.68
C ASP A 61 -13.30 -19.00 25.00
N ASN A 62 -13.81 -17.94 25.60
CA ASN A 62 -14.60 -18.03 26.82
C ASN A 62 -16.02 -18.40 26.40
N ILE A 63 -16.32 -19.70 26.39
CA ILE A 63 -17.68 -20.18 26.08
C ILE A 63 -18.58 -19.81 27.26
N GLU A 64 -19.35 -18.74 27.09
CA GLU A 64 -20.40 -18.34 28.02
C GLU A 64 -21.75 -18.90 27.55
N GLU A 65 -22.37 -19.70 28.41
CA GLU A 65 -23.75 -20.17 28.21
C GLU A 65 -24.73 -19.16 28.82
N HIS A 66 -25.50 -18.49 27.97
CA HIS A 66 -26.63 -17.68 28.40
C HIS A 66 -27.90 -18.17 27.69
N ASP A 67 -28.92 -18.52 28.47
CA ASP A 67 -30.25 -18.93 27.97
C ASP A 67 -30.22 -20.11 26.97
N GLY A 68 -29.29 -21.04 27.16
CA GLY A 68 -29.13 -22.23 26.29
C GLY A 68 -28.44 -21.97 24.95
N GLN A 69 -27.94 -20.75 24.69
CA GLN A 69 -27.02 -20.45 23.59
C GLN A 69 -25.58 -20.38 24.10
N CYS A 70 -24.72 -21.24 23.53
CA CYS A 70 -23.27 -21.11 23.66
C CYS A 70 -22.81 -19.95 22.78
N ASN A 71 -22.38 -18.84 23.38
CA ASN A 71 -21.79 -17.72 22.64
C ASN A 71 -20.31 -18.01 22.36
N GLN A 72 -20.06 -18.95 21.43
CA GLN A 72 -18.71 -19.25 20.98
C GLN A 72 -18.28 -18.23 19.92
N LEU A 73 -17.12 -17.59 20.10
CA LEU A 73 -16.60 -16.62 19.15
C LEU A 73 -16.06 -17.29 17.89
N LEU A 74 -15.21 -18.32 18.05
CA LEU A 74 -14.51 -19.01 16.97
C LEU A 74 -14.89 -20.50 16.95
N PRO A 75 -14.93 -21.16 15.78
CA PRO A 75 -15.30 -22.58 15.71
C PRO A 75 -14.43 -23.46 16.62
N ASP A 76 -15.06 -24.38 17.34
CA ASP A 76 -14.35 -25.39 18.13
C ASP A 76 -13.52 -26.30 17.21
N GLN A 77 -12.23 -26.41 17.49
CA GLN A 77 -11.27 -27.19 16.72
C GLN A 77 -10.13 -27.67 17.59
N ASP A 78 -9.55 -28.82 17.24
CA ASP A 78 -8.35 -29.37 17.86
C ASP A 78 -7.08 -28.52 17.62
N LEU A 79 -7.20 -27.39 16.91
CA LEU A 79 -6.08 -26.52 16.56
C LEU A 79 -5.94 -25.32 17.51
N PRO A 80 -4.69 -24.91 17.79
CA PRO A 80 -4.44 -23.79 18.65
C PRO A 80 -4.66 -22.41 18.01
N TYR A 81 -5.55 -21.61 18.60
CA TYR A 81 -5.63 -20.15 18.42
C TYR A 81 -4.61 -19.28 19.22
N TYR A 82 -4.12 -18.21 18.59
CA TYR A 82 -3.27 -17.18 19.20
C TYR A 82 -3.77 -15.78 18.83
N GLU A 83 -3.70 -14.85 19.78
CA GLU A 83 -4.13 -13.46 19.61
C GLU A 83 -2.92 -12.51 19.55
N VAL A 84 -3.02 -11.45 18.75
CA VAL A 84 -2.15 -10.27 18.77
C VAL A 84 -2.98 -9.00 18.59
N GLY A 85 -2.43 -7.86 19.05
CA GLY A 85 -3.04 -6.54 18.86
C GLY A 85 -3.33 -5.81 20.17
N ASN A 86 -3.28 -6.48 21.32
CA ASN A 86 -3.34 -5.79 22.60
C ASN A 86 -2.04 -5.03 22.87
N LEU A 87 -2.07 -3.71 22.74
CA LEU A 87 -0.94 -2.80 22.98
C LEU A 87 -0.55 -2.64 24.46
N ASN A 88 -1.31 -3.25 25.37
CA ASN A 88 -0.95 -3.36 26.79
C ASN A 88 -0.35 -4.74 27.13
N ALA A 89 -0.31 -5.69 26.17
CA ALA A 89 0.30 -6.98 26.40
C ALA A 89 1.83 -6.86 26.51
N ALA A 90 2.44 -7.76 27.30
CA ALA A 90 3.89 -7.85 27.38
C ALA A 90 4.51 -8.11 25.99
N LYS A 91 5.60 -7.42 25.65
CA LYS A 91 6.27 -7.48 24.33
C LYS A 91 5.47 -6.86 23.19
N SER A 92 4.38 -6.15 23.47
CA SER A 92 3.70 -5.36 22.43
C SER A 92 4.55 -4.18 21.95
N GLU A 93 5.55 -3.74 22.72
CA GLU A 93 6.55 -2.75 22.34
C GLU A 93 7.39 -3.17 21.11
N ASP A 94 7.47 -4.46 20.80
CA ASP A 94 8.10 -5.00 19.60
C ASP A 94 7.30 -4.72 18.31
N LEU A 95 6.01 -4.35 18.43
CA LEU A 95 5.19 -3.97 17.26
C LEU A 95 5.73 -2.68 16.61
N PRO A 96 5.59 -2.53 15.28
CA PRO A 96 6.04 -1.32 14.59
C PRO A 96 5.43 -0.04 15.17
N HIS A 97 6.18 1.05 15.06
CA HIS A 97 5.73 2.36 15.53
C HIS A 97 4.36 2.76 14.94
N ASP A 98 4.12 2.51 13.65
CA ASP A 98 2.85 2.85 13.02
C ASP A 98 1.63 2.11 13.59
N VAL A 99 1.83 0.91 14.14
CA VAL A 99 0.77 0.17 14.85
C VAL A 99 0.50 0.79 16.22
N ARG A 100 1.51 1.40 16.85
CA ARG A 100 1.44 1.90 18.23
C ARG A 100 1.17 3.41 18.35
N LYS A 101 1.45 4.19 17.31
CA LYS A 101 1.51 5.67 17.37
C LYS A 101 0.23 6.36 17.83
N ASN A 102 -0.94 5.75 17.60
CA ASN A 102 -2.24 6.32 17.96
C ASN A 102 -2.77 5.80 19.30
N HIS A 103 -2.01 4.92 19.98
CA HIS A 103 -2.40 4.40 21.28
C HIS A 103 -2.37 5.52 22.32
N THR A 104 -3.51 5.78 22.95
CA THR A 104 -3.60 6.89 23.91
C THR A 104 -3.30 6.46 25.35
N GLY A 105 -3.20 5.16 25.64
CA GLY A 105 -3.06 4.64 27.01
C GLY A 105 -4.29 4.86 27.90
N HIS A 106 -5.41 5.28 27.31
CA HIS A 106 -6.68 5.48 28.00
C HIS A 106 -7.64 4.35 27.65
N ASN A 107 -8.67 4.14 28.47
CA ASN A 107 -9.73 3.18 28.16
C ASN A 107 -10.66 3.73 27.08
N ASN A 108 -10.22 3.67 25.82
CA ASN A 108 -10.95 4.09 24.63
C ASN A 108 -10.72 3.11 23.48
N ASP A 109 -11.19 3.47 22.29
CA ASP A 109 -11.18 2.57 21.14
C ASP A 109 -9.78 2.41 20.50
N SER A 110 -8.74 3.12 20.95
CA SER A 110 -7.41 3.06 20.31
C SER A 110 -6.72 1.68 20.39
N ASN A 111 -7.17 0.78 21.26
CA ASN A 111 -6.55 -0.53 21.51
C ASN A 111 -7.58 -1.68 21.54
N ILE A 112 -8.66 -1.61 20.75
CA ILE A 112 -9.70 -2.65 20.74
C ILE A 112 -9.49 -3.72 19.66
N ASP A 113 -8.78 -3.41 18.58
CA ASP A 113 -8.63 -4.33 17.45
C ASP A 113 -7.68 -5.49 17.75
N ARG A 114 -8.05 -6.70 17.32
CA ARG A 114 -7.22 -7.92 17.43
C ARG A 114 -7.17 -8.69 16.12
N ILE A 115 -6.07 -9.42 15.96
CA ILE A 115 -5.95 -10.51 14.99
C ILE A 115 -5.83 -11.81 15.77
N ILE A 116 -6.68 -12.78 15.46
CA ILE A 116 -6.61 -14.14 16.01
C ILE A 116 -6.24 -15.10 14.89
N ILE A 117 -5.27 -15.98 15.14
CA ILE A 117 -4.76 -16.94 14.16
C ILE A 117 -4.87 -18.37 14.69
N SER A 118 -5.30 -19.29 13.83
CA SER A 118 -5.20 -20.73 14.03
C SER A 118 -3.95 -21.26 13.35
N LEU A 119 -3.28 -22.22 13.99
CA LEU A 119 -2.09 -22.86 13.46
C LEU A 119 -2.31 -24.37 13.28
N GLN A 120 -2.09 -24.89 12.07
CA GLN A 120 -2.10 -26.34 11.81
C GLN A 120 -0.83 -27.01 12.36
N SER A 121 0.30 -26.32 12.31
CA SER A 121 1.59 -26.73 12.87
C SER A 121 2.32 -25.50 13.44
N ASP A 122 3.57 -25.62 13.88
CA ASP A 122 4.27 -24.54 14.60
C ASP A 122 4.27 -23.16 13.90
N ARG A 123 4.16 -23.11 12.57
CA ARG A 123 4.16 -21.87 11.79
C ARG A 123 3.16 -21.84 10.64
N VAL A 124 2.52 -22.95 10.28
CA VAL A 124 1.56 -23.00 9.16
C VAL A 124 0.21 -22.46 9.63
N LEU A 125 -0.24 -21.39 9.00
CA LEU A 125 -1.52 -20.74 9.28
C LEU A 125 -2.67 -21.54 8.66
N ASP A 126 -3.65 -21.87 9.50
CA ASP A 126 -4.91 -22.48 9.07
C ASP A 126 -5.97 -21.39 8.82
N ARG A 127 -6.18 -20.50 9.80
CA ARG A 127 -7.20 -19.45 9.75
C ARG A 127 -6.71 -18.15 10.36
N ILE A 128 -7.23 -17.05 9.84
CA ILE A 128 -6.99 -15.71 10.33
C ILE A 128 -8.35 -15.07 10.56
N TYR A 129 -8.47 -14.41 11.70
CA TYR A 129 -9.64 -13.65 12.10
C TYR A 129 -9.22 -12.26 12.52
N VAL A 130 -10.10 -11.30 12.27
CA VAL A 130 -10.04 -9.96 12.85
C VAL A 130 -11.25 -9.77 13.76
N THR A 131 -11.05 -9.11 14.88
CA THR A 131 -12.12 -8.84 15.85
C THR A 131 -11.84 -7.54 16.61
N GLN A 132 -12.82 -7.09 17.38
CA GLN A 132 -12.69 -5.98 18.30
C GLN A 132 -13.12 -6.39 19.71
N HIS A 133 -12.44 -5.82 20.70
CA HIS A 133 -12.84 -5.95 22.09
C HIS A 133 -13.99 -4.99 22.39
N ASP A 134 -15.08 -5.51 22.97
CA ASP A 134 -16.21 -4.73 23.46
C ASP A 134 -15.96 -4.36 24.94
N HIS A 135 -15.74 -3.07 25.21
CA HIS A 135 -15.53 -2.54 26.56
C HIS A 135 -16.72 -2.75 27.50
N HIS A 136 -17.94 -2.83 26.97
CA HIS A 136 -19.16 -3.01 27.76
C HIS A 136 -19.33 -4.46 28.19
N ARG A 137 -18.95 -5.41 27.33
CA ARG A 137 -19.01 -6.85 27.60
C ARG A 137 -17.77 -7.38 28.32
N GLY A 138 -16.63 -6.71 28.19
CA GLY A 138 -15.34 -7.26 28.64
C GLY A 138 -14.91 -8.50 27.83
N ALA A 139 -15.42 -8.63 26.59
CA ALA A 139 -15.23 -9.77 25.71
C ALA A 139 -15.10 -9.31 24.26
N PHE A 140 -14.74 -10.23 23.37
CA PHE A 140 -14.73 -9.96 21.93
C PHE A 140 -16.14 -9.87 21.36
N ASP A 141 -16.31 -9.01 20.36
CA ASP A 141 -17.58 -8.76 19.70
C ASP A 141 -17.83 -9.77 18.56
N PRO A 142 -18.77 -10.72 18.69
CA PRO A 142 -19.03 -11.72 17.65
C PRO A 142 -19.62 -11.13 16.36
N GLN A 143 -20.30 -9.97 16.45
CA GLN A 143 -20.88 -9.29 15.28
C GLN A 143 -19.82 -8.57 14.47
N HIS A 144 -18.72 -8.17 15.12
CA HIS A 144 -17.56 -7.54 14.49
C HIS A 144 -16.34 -8.47 14.45
N THR A 145 -16.61 -9.77 14.32
CA THR A 145 -15.59 -10.80 14.12
C THR A 145 -15.72 -11.40 12.72
N TYR A 146 -14.63 -11.36 11.97
CA TYR A 146 -14.61 -11.77 10.59
C TYR A 146 -13.42 -12.69 10.30
N ARG A 147 -13.61 -13.66 9.43
CA ARG A 147 -12.51 -14.46 8.88
C ARG A 147 -11.85 -13.69 7.75
N ILE A 148 -10.53 -13.69 7.68
CA ILE A 148 -9.76 -13.11 6.58
C ILE A 148 -9.34 -14.22 5.63
N SER A 149 -9.59 -14.04 4.33
CA SER A 149 -9.16 -14.98 3.30
C SER A 149 -7.66 -14.87 2.98
N LYS A 150 -7.09 -15.94 2.42
CA LYS A 150 -5.73 -15.92 1.86
C LYS A 150 -5.58 -14.89 0.72
N GLY A 151 -6.64 -14.69 -0.07
CA GLY A 151 -6.69 -13.70 -1.14
C GLY A 151 -6.52 -12.29 -0.59
N LEU A 152 -7.29 -11.93 0.44
CA LEU A 152 -7.21 -10.60 1.07
C LEU A 152 -5.84 -10.32 1.68
N ILE A 153 -5.20 -11.29 2.35
CA ILE A 153 -3.81 -11.14 2.83
C ILE A 153 -2.86 -10.86 1.65
N SER A 154 -3.04 -11.53 0.53
CA SER A 154 -2.21 -11.34 -0.66
C SER A 154 -2.42 -9.96 -1.28
N ILE A 155 -3.65 -9.44 -1.29
CA ILE A 155 -3.98 -8.08 -1.73
C ILE A 155 -3.29 -7.06 -0.83
N ILE A 156 -3.45 -7.17 0.50
CA ILE A 156 -2.87 -6.22 1.48
C ILE A 156 -1.33 -6.19 1.40
N ARG A 157 -0.68 -7.31 1.09
CA ARG A 157 0.79 -7.38 0.87
C ARG A 157 1.28 -6.55 -0.31
N ASN A 158 0.41 -6.25 -1.27
CA ASN A 158 0.72 -5.44 -2.44
C ASN A 158 0.43 -3.95 -2.22
N LEU A 159 -0.19 -3.59 -1.10
CA LEU A 159 -0.49 -2.22 -0.71
C LEU A 159 0.57 -1.71 0.27
N ASP A 160 0.97 -0.44 0.12
CA ASP A 160 1.59 0.26 1.24
C ASP A 160 0.52 0.61 2.30
N LEU A 161 0.97 1.10 3.47
CA LEU A 161 0.04 1.38 4.56
C LEU A 161 -0.94 2.50 4.19
N ASP A 162 -0.49 3.51 3.45
CA ASP A 162 -1.32 4.64 3.09
C ASP A 162 -2.39 4.24 2.06
N ASP A 163 -2.02 3.42 1.06
CA ASP A 163 -2.92 2.80 0.10
C ASP A 163 -4.03 2.02 0.83
N LEU A 164 -3.67 1.19 1.81
CA LEU A 164 -4.66 0.43 2.60
C LEU A 164 -5.59 1.38 3.37
N LEU A 165 -5.05 2.39 4.04
CA LEU A 165 -5.83 3.33 4.83
C LEU A 165 -6.80 4.12 3.93
N GLU A 166 -6.34 4.59 2.77
CA GLU A 166 -7.16 5.33 1.81
C GLU A 166 -8.27 4.46 1.22
N GLN A 167 -7.94 3.27 0.71
CA GLN A 167 -8.93 2.36 0.14
C GLN A 167 -9.96 1.88 1.18
N THR A 168 -9.57 1.81 2.45
CA THR A 168 -10.50 1.51 3.54
C THR A 168 -11.24 2.74 4.05
N GLY A 169 -11.10 3.91 3.44
CA GLY A 169 -11.89 5.11 3.72
C GLY A 169 -11.36 6.00 4.84
N TYR A 170 -10.05 6.02 5.09
CA TYR A 170 -9.40 7.12 5.80
C TYR A 170 -9.12 8.28 4.84
N ALA A 171 -9.59 9.48 5.20
CA ALA A 171 -9.07 10.70 4.60
C ALA A 171 -7.65 10.94 5.13
N LEU A 172 -6.63 10.59 4.35
CA LEU A 172 -5.28 11.06 4.61
C LEU A 172 -5.23 12.57 4.31
N PRO A 173 -4.44 13.36 5.06
CA PRO A 173 -4.14 14.75 4.70
C PRO A 173 -3.24 14.77 3.45
N CYS A 174 -3.76 14.32 2.32
CA CYS A 174 -3.28 14.61 0.98
C CYS A 174 -4.15 15.76 0.43
N PRO A 175 -3.64 16.59 -0.49
CA PRO A 175 -4.51 17.47 -1.25
C PRO A 175 -5.63 16.60 -1.88
N SER A 176 -6.86 17.00 -1.57
CA SER A 176 -8.06 16.17 -1.43
C SER A 176 -8.65 15.60 -2.72
N SER A 177 -7.86 15.38 -3.78
CA SER A 177 -8.37 15.07 -5.12
C SER A 177 -7.46 14.22 -6.01
N MET A 178 -6.29 13.75 -5.55
CA MET A 178 -5.40 13.00 -6.43
C MET A 178 -5.76 11.51 -6.48
N ASP A 179 -6.25 11.06 -7.62
CA ASP A 179 -6.62 9.66 -7.83
C ASP A 179 -5.38 8.73 -7.84
N THR A 180 -5.59 7.51 -7.33
CA THR A 180 -4.56 6.46 -7.33
C THR A 180 -4.86 5.39 -8.38
N LEU A 181 -3.91 5.18 -9.29
CA LEU A 181 -3.93 4.11 -10.28
C LEU A 181 -3.50 2.80 -9.61
N ASN A 182 -4.49 1.95 -9.32
CA ASN A 182 -4.32 0.66 -8.67
C ASN A 182 -4.37 -0.52 -9.64
N GLU A 183 -5.02 -0.36 -10.79
CA GLU A 183 -5.30 -1.42 -11.75
C GLU A 183 -5.08 -0.95 -13.20
N MET A 184 -4.92 -1.90 -14.13
CA MET A 184 -4.69 -1.61 -15.55
C MET A 184 -5.79 -0.74 -16.15
N ARG A 185 -7.07 -0.98 -15.80
CA ARG A 185 -8.19 -0.16 -16.25
C ARG A 185 -8.10 1.30 -15.79
N HIS A 186 -7.50 1.57 -14.62
CA HIS A 186 -7.31 2.95 -14.15
C HIS A 186 -6.23 3.64 -14.97
N LEU A 187 -5.12 2.94 -15.27
CA LEU A 187 -4.08 3.45 -16.15
C LEU A 187 -4.62 3.76 -17.56
N GLN A 188 -5.42 2.85 -18.13
CA GLN A 188 -6.08 3.07 -19.42
C GLN A 188 -6.97 4.32 -19.39
N SER A 189 -7.88 4.42 -18.40
CA SER A 189 -8.80 5.55 -18.28
C SER A 189 -8.11 6.89 -17.99
N SER A 190 -6.90 6.87 -17.40
CA SER A 190 -6.13 8.09 -17.13
C SER A 190 -5.60 8.79 -18.38
N GLY A 191 -5.50 8.08 -19.50
CA GLY A 191 -4.89 8.60 -20.74
C GLY A 191 -3.38 8.86 -20.63
N PHE A 192 -2.72 8.42 -19.57
CA PHE A 192 -1.29 8.65 -19.39
C PHE A 192 -0.48 8.02 -20.53
N GLY A 193 0.33 8.82 -21.21
CA GLY A 193 1.15 8.37 -22.35
C GLY A 193 0.35 8.07 -23.63
N THR A 194 -0.93 8.42 -23.68
CA THR A 194 -1.79 8.30 -24.89
C THR A 194 -2.41 9.66 -25.27
N PRO A 195 -2.73 9.89 -26.56
CA PRO A 195 -2.41 9.05 -27.71
C PRO A 195 -0.94 9.20 -28.17
N ARG A 196 -0.52 8.40 -29.16
CA ARG A 196 0.76 8.61 -29.86
C ARG A 196 0.83 10.06 -30.39
N PRO A 197 1.99 10.74 -30.36
CA PRO A 197 3.35 10.22 -30.22
C PRO A 197 3.90 10.19 -28.78
N ARG A 198 3.05 10.38 -27.76
CA ARG A 198 3.44 10.37 -26.35
C ARG A 198 4.24 9.14 -25.96
N HIS A 199 5.16 9.31 -25.01
CA HIS A 199 6.15 8.30 -24.63
C HIS A 199 5.93 7.75 -23.22
N GLY A 200 4.96 8.27 -22.47
CA GLY A 200 4.67 7.95 -21.08
C GLY A 200 4.53 6.46 -20.78
N LEU A 201 3.80 5.70 -21.61
CA LEU A 201 3.66 4.25 -21.41
C LEU A 201 4.99 3.50 -21.61
N HIS A 202 5.80 3.92 -22.58
CA HIS A 202 7.13 3.33 -22.78
C HIS A 202 8.06 3.68 -21.62
N LEU A 203 7.96 4.91 -21.11
CA LEU A 203 8.71 5.37 -19.94
C LEU A 203 8.32 4.61 -18.67
N LEU A 204 7.02 4.40 -18.44
CA LEU A 204 6.48 3.66 -17.28
C LEU A 204 6.86 2.18 -17.33
N HIS A 205 6.81 1.57 -18.51
CA HIS A 205 7.31 0.20 -18.73
C HIS A 205 8.79 0.07 -18.35
N TRP A 206 9.64 0.91 -18.93
CA TRP A 206 11.07 0.95 -18.59
C TRP A 206 11.29 1.15 -17.08
N PHE A 207 10.56 2.08 -16.49
CA PHE A 207 10.70 2.42 -15.08
C PHE A 207 10.33 1.24 -14.17
N ALA A 208 9.21 0.56 -14.43
CA ALA A 208 8.76 -0.60 -13.66
C ALA A 208 9.65 -1.84 -13.87
N HIS A 209 10.11 -2.07 -15.10
CA HIS A 209 10.86 -3.25 -15.49
C HIS A 209 12.36 -3.16 -15.13
N ASP A 210 13.00 -2.07 -15.55
CA ASP A 210 14.46 -1.94 -15.53
C ASP A 210 14.97 -1.06 -14.39
N TYR A 211 14.22 -0.03 -14.01
CA TYR A 211 14.69 0.94 -13.01
C TYR A 211 14.31 0.58 -11.56
N ILE A 212 13.14 -0.03 -11.35
CA ILE A 212 12.72 -0.54 -10.05
C ILE A 212 13.21 -1.97 -9.85
N LYS A 213 13.47 -2.35 -8.60
CA LYS A 213 13.66 -3.73 -8.12
C LYS A 213 12.88 -3.93 -6.84
N PHE A 214 12.45 -5.16 -6.57
CA PHE A 214 11.84 -5.51 -5.27
C PHE A 214 12.84 -6.29 -4.43
N ASN A 215 12.98 -5.92 -3.15
CA ASN A 215 13.79 -6.71 -2.22
C ASN A 215 12.97 -7.86 -1.59
N LYS A 216 13.60 -8.67 -0.74
CA LYS A 216 12.94 -9.82 -0.08
C LYS A 216 11.78 -9.43 0.85
N LYS A 217 11.73 -8.17 1.29
CA LYS A 217 10.62 -7.62 2.09
C LYS A 217 9.52 -7.02 1.22
N GLY A 218 9.70 -7.02 -0.10
CA GLY A 218 8.78 -6.41 -1.06
C GLY A 218 8.89 -4.88 -1.11
N GLU A 219 9.94 -4.27 -0.58
CA GLU A 219 10.18 -2.82 -0.74
C GLU A 219 10.67 -2.53 -2.16
N MET A 220 10.23 -1.41 -2.74
CA MET A 220 10.69 -0.93 -4.04
C MET A 220 12.04 -0.23 -3.88
N LEU A 221 13.04 -0.71 -4.62
CA LEU A 221 14.39 -0.18 -4.67
C LEU A 221 14.68 0.39 -6.06
N THR A 222 15.30 1.56 -6.12
CA THR A 222 15.83 2.09 -7.38
C THR A 222 17.17 1.44 -7.75
N VAL A 223 17.39 1.20 -9.04
CA VAL A 223 18.67 0.69 -9.55
C VAL A 223 19.80 1.69 -9.36
N SER A 224 19.50 2.99 -9.43
CA SER A 224 20.43 4.07 -9.12
C SER A 224 19.76 5.11 -8.23
N ASN A 225 20.53 5.79 -7.38
CA ASN A 225 20.04 6.99 -6.68
C ASN A 225 19.75 8.09 -7.75
N PRO A 226 18.55 8.70 -7.76
CA PRO A 226 18.19 9.81 -8.65
C PRO A 226 19.12 11.03 -8.56
N GLU A 227 19.76 11.28 -7.42
CA GLU A 227 20.70 12.40 -7.21
C GLU A 227 21.91 12.33 -8.15
N LYS A 228 22.23 11.15 -8.66
CA LYS A 228 23.30 10.95 -9.65
C LYS A 228 22.94 11.49 -11.04
N LYS A 229 21.70 11.96 -11.24
CA LYS A 229 21.18 12.52 -12.50
C LYS A 229 21.29 11.58 -13.70
N MET A 230 21.36 10.29 -13.44
CA MET A 230 21.33 9.25 -14.48
C MET A 230 19.95 9.24 -15.13
N PHE A 231 19.87 8.84 -16.41
CA PHE A 231 18.60 8.74 -17.15
C PHE A 231 17.78 10.03 -17.26
N GLY A 232 18.35 11.20 -16.93
CA GLY A 232 17.61 12.45 -16.91
C GLY A 232 16.89 12.75 -15.60
N PHE A 233 17.13 11.95 -14.55
CA PHE A 233 16.60 12.26 -13.21
C PHE A 233 17.11 13.62 -12.73
N HIS A 234 16.24 14.40 -12.14
CA HIS A 234 16.61 15.64 -11.44
C HIS A 234 15.62 15.91 -10.31
N ARG A 235 16.04 16.77 -9.38
CA ARG A 235 15.22 17.12 -8.22
C ARG A 235 13.96 17.82 -8.69
N PHE A 236 12.80 17.30 -8.28
CA PHE A 236 11.52 17.93 -8.49
C PHE A 236 11.27 18.94 -7.36
N PHE A 237 10.88 20.14 -7.74
CA PHE A 237 10.48 21.19 -6.81
C PHE A 237 9.06 21.60 -7.19
N ASP A 238 8.14 21.39 -6.27
CA ASP A 238 6.75 21.78 -6.47
C ASP A 238 6.67 23.32 -6.48
N LYS A 239 6.07 23.88 -7.54
CA LYS A 239 5.80 25.32 -7.61
C LYS A 239 4.55 25.58 -6.77
N ILE A 240 4.74 25.93 -5.50
CA ILE A 240 3.62 26.27 -4.61
C ILE A 240 3.08 27.63 -5.03
N GLU A 241 1.91 27.64 -5.68
CA GLU A 241 1.17 28.86 -5.99
C GLU A 241 0.13 29.11 -4.89
N GLU A 242 0.17 30.30 -4.29
CA GLU A 242 -0.83 30.74 -3.31
C GLU A 242 -1.85 31.65 -4.01
N HIS A 243 -3.07 31.16 -4.20
CA HIS A 243 -4.21 31.95 -4.68
C HIS A 243 -5.34 31.86 -3.64
N ASP A 244 -5.87 33.01 -3.20
CA ASP A 244 -6.97 33.12 -2.23
C ASP A 244 -6.78 32.33 -0.92
N GLY A 245 -5.53 32.20 -0.46
CA GLY A 245 -5.19 31.45 0.77
C GLY A 245 -5.21 29.92 0.61
N GLN A 246 -5.43 29.40 -0.60
CA GLN A 246 -5.23 27.98 -0.92
C GLN A 246 -3.85 27.77 -1.53
N ARG A 247 -3.11 26.81 -0.96
CA ARG A 247 -1.84 26.33 -1.51
C ARG A 247 -2.13 25.31 -2.59
N ASN A 248 -1.92 25.69 -3.85
CA ASN A 248 -1.97 24.78 -4.98
C ASN A 248 -0.63 24.05 -5.06
N GLN A 249 -0.52 22.94 -4.32
CA GLN A 249 0.63 22.06 -4.34
C GLN A 249 0.29 20.84 -5.21
N LEU A 250 1.15 20.49 -6.18
CA LEU A 250 0.93 19.35 -7.05
C LEU A 250 0.97 18.04 -6.28
N LEU A 251 2.01 17.82 -5.46
CA LEU A 251 2.25 16.59 -4.71
C LEU A 251 2.23 16.85 -3.21
N PRO A 252 1.76 15.91 -2.37
CA PRO A 252 1.72 16.12 -0.92
C PRO A 252 3.10 16.41 -0.32
N ASP A 253 3.19 17.36 0.60
CA ASP A 253 4.39 17.52 1.42
C ASP A 253 4.54 16.32 2.38
N GLN A 254 5.55 15.50 2.13
CA GLN A 254 5.91 14.36 2.97
C GLN A 254 7.18 14.60 3.80
N GLY A 255 7.78 15.79 3.72
CA GLY A 255 9.13 16.02 4.23
C GLY A 255 10.20 15.16 3.53
N LEU A 256 9.88 14.59 2.36
CA LEU A 256 10.75 13.72 1.57
C LEU A 256 11.16 14.39 0.25
N PRO A 257 12.36 14.07 -0.26
CA PRO A 257 12.80 14.56 -1.56
C PRO A 257 12.04 13.90 -2.72
N TYR A 258 11.59 14.72 -3.67
CA TYR A 258 11.01 14.27 -4.93
C TYR A 258 12.00 14.39 -6.10
N TYR A 259 11.92 13.48 -7.05
CA TYR A 259 12.73 13.45 -8.27
C TYR A 259 11.87 13.16 -9.50
N GLU A 260 12.12 13.85 -10.59
CA GLU A 260 11.41 13.72 -11.86
C GLU A 260 12.28 13.01 -12.90
N VAL A 261 11.66 12.17 -13.74
CA VAL A 261 12.22 11.65 -14.99
C VAL A 261 11.17 11.70 -16.10
N GLY A 262 11.63 11.70 -17.35
CA GLY A 262 10.77 11.68 -18.53
C GLY A 262 11.02 12.85 -19.47
N ASN A 263 11.58 13.96 -18.99
CA ASN A 263 12.00 15.03 -19.88
C ASN A 263 13.18 14.57 -20.77
N LEU A 264 12.91 14.29 -22.04
CA LEU A 264 13.90 13.82 -23.01
C LEU A 264 14.91 14.91 -23.40
N ASN A 265 14.68 16.17 -23.03
CA ASN A 265 15.66 17.26 -23.13
C ASN A 265 16.58 17.37 -21.92
N ALA A 266 16.29 16.68 -20.81
CA ALA A 266 17.09 16.80 -19.59
C ALA A 266 18.51 16.22 -19.76
N PRO A 267 19.53 16.80 -19.10
CA PRO A 267 20.86 16.22 -19.06
C PRO A 267 20.83 14.76 -18.58
N GLY A 268 21.44 13.85 -19.34
CA GLY A 268 21.45 12.42 -19.03
C GLY A 268 20.27 11.62 -19.60
N SER A 269 19.27 12.26 -20.22
CA SER A 269 18.12 11.58 -20.87
C SER A 269 18.54 10.63 -22.00
N ARG A 270 19.70 10.86 -22.62
CA ARG A 270 20.29 9.98 -23.64
C ARG A 270 20.53 8.54 -23.15
N ASN A 271 20.65 8.35 -21.83
CA ASN A 271 20.81 7.05 -21.20
C ASN A 271 19.49 6.27 -21.05
N ILE A 272 18.34 6.92 -21.25
CA ILE A 272 17.04 6.22 -21.35
C ILE A 272 17.08 5.31 -22.61
N PRO A 273 16.53 4.08 -22.55
CA PRO A 273 16.50 3.18 -23.70
C PRO A 273 15.90 3.80 -24.96
N ARG A 274 16.41 3.35 -26.12
CA ARG A 274 15.99 3.89 -27.42
C ARG A 274 14.48 3.71 -27.67
N TYR A 275 13.88 2.62 -27.21
CA TYR A 275 12.45 2.35 -27.43
C TYR A 275 11.54 3.36 -26.73
N VAL A 276 11.98 3.95 -25.61
CA VAL A 276 11.26 5.03 -24.91
C VAL A 276 11.37 6.34 -25.68
N ARG A 277 12.52 6.59 -26.30
CA ARG A 277 12.82 7.85 -27.01
C ARG A 277 12.42 7.84 -28.49
N LYS A 278 11.94 6.72 -29.02
CA LYS A 278 11.81 6.50 -30.48
C LYS A 278 10.85 7.46 -31.18
N ASN A 279 9.82 7.92 -30.48
CA ASN A 279 8.77 8.80 -31.02
C ASN A 279 9.03 10.28 -30.72
N TYR A 280 10.14 10.61 -30.06
CA TYR A 280 10.48 11.99 -29.73
C TYR A 280 10.81 12.76 -31.01
N THR A 281 10.07 13.84 -31.27
CA THR A 281 10.17 14.60 -32.53
C THR A 281 11.21 15.72 -32.48
N GLY A 282 11.63 16.15 -31.29
CA GLY A 282 12.46 17.34 -31.13
C GLY A 282 11.68 18.67 -31.21
N HIS A 283 10.37 18.62 -31.48
CA HIS A 283 9.52 19.79 -31.59
C HIS A 283 8.76 20.06 -30.27
N ASN A 284 8.15 21.24 -30.19
CA ASN A 284 7.26 21.58 -29.09
C ASN A 284 5.87 20.95 -29.33
N ASP A 285 5.79 19.64 -29.14
CA ASP A 285 4.58 18.83 -29.27
C ASP A 285 4.41 17.88 -28.08
N ASP A 286 3.41 17.00 -28.14
CA ASP A 286 3.07 16.11 -27.04
C ASP A 286 4.04 14.92 -26.90
N SER A 287 5.02 14.75 -27.78
CA SER A 287 5.93 13.58 -27.74
C SER A 287 6.83 13.52 -26.51
N ASN A 288 6.95 14.62 -25.74
CA ASN A 288 7.86 14.75 -24.58
C ASN A 288 7.18 15.40 -23.36
N ILE A 289 5.87 15.20 -23.16
CA ILE A 289 5.15 15.81 -22.02
C ILE A 289 5.03 14.90 -20.80
N ASP A 290 5.18 13.59 -20.95
CA ASP A 290 4.94 12.63 -19.88
C ASP A 290 6.09 12.61 -18.86
N ARG A 291 5.76 12.59 -17.56
CA ARG A 291 6.73 12.47 -16.46
C ARG A 291 6.35 11.39 -15.48
N ILE A 292 7.39 10.85 -14.86
CA ILE A 292 7.29 10.06 -13.62
C ILE A 292 7.99 10.87 -12.53
N ILE A 293 7.30 11.10 -11.42
CA ILE A 293 7.86 11.73 -10.22
C ILE A 293 7.89 10.70 -9.09
N ILE A 294 9.00 10.60 -8.37
CA ILE A 294 9.19 9.65 -7.29
C ILE A 294 9.61 10.34 -6.00
N SER A 295 9.08 9.91 -4.85
CA SER A 295 9.68 10.24 -3.56
C SER A 295 10.69 9.18 -3.13
N MET A 296 11.75 9.59 -2.44
CA MET A 296 12.76 8.68 -1.89
C MET A 296 12.70 8.71 -0.37
N GLN A 297 12.52 7.54 0.25
CA GLN A 297 12.56 7.40 1.71
C GLN A 297 14.00 7.36 2.25
N SER A 298 14.92 6.82 1.44
CA SER A 298 16.37 6.78 1.70
C SER A 298 17.14 6.66 0.37
N ASP A 299 18.46 6.44 0.39
CA ASP A 299 19.35 6.41 -0.80
C ASP A 299 18.80 5.61 -1.99
N ARG A 300 18.16 4.46 -1.72
CA ARG A 300 17.60 3.59 -2.76
C ARG A 300 16.16 3.16 -2.53
N VAL A 301 15.61 3.37 -1.33
CA VAL A 301 14.24 2.95 -1.04
C VAL A 301 13.28 3.99 -1.59
N LEU A 302 12.47 3.54 -2.54
CA LEU A 302 11.45 4.35 -3.17
C LEU A 302 10.23 4.45 -2.24
N GLY A 303 9.68 5.65 -2.12
CA GLY A 303 8.43 5.92 -1.40
C GLY A 303 7.23 5.81 -2.32
N ARG A 304 6.80 6.94 -2.87
CA ARG A 304 5.63 7.07 -3.73
C ARG A 304 6.03 7.32 -5.18
N ILE A 305 5.16 6.90 -6.10
CA ILE A 305 5.32 7.06 -7.54
C ILE A 305 4.13 7.85 -8.04
N TYR A 306 4.41 8.83 -8.88
CA TYR A 306 3.41 9.66 -9.53
C TYR A 306 3.68 9.69 -11.02
N VAL A 307 2.61 9.76 -11.80
CA VAL A 307 2.68 10.10 -13.22
C VAL A 307 1.96 11.41 -13.46
N THR A 308 2.50 12.20 -14.37
CA THR A 308 1.92 13.50 -14.73
C THR A 308 2.28 13.86 -16.17
N GLN A 309 1.68 14.93 -16.66
CA GLN A 309 2.00 15.53 -17.95
C GLN A 309 2.34 17.01 -17.77
N HIS A 310 3.28 17.48 -18.59
CA HIS A 310 3.64 18.88 -18.68
C HIS A 310 2.64 19.62 -19.60
N ASP A 311 2.09 20.73 -19.12
CA ASP A 311 1.26 21.64 -19.91
C ASP A 311 2.15 22.74 -20.53
N HIS A 312 2.32 22.66 -21.86
CA HIS A 312 3.10 23.64 -22.63
C HIS A 312 2.56 25.07 -22.56
N HIS A 313 1.27 25.25 -22.27
CA HIS A 313 0.65 26.57 -22.18
C HIS A 313 0.88 27.24 -20.82
N ARG A 314 1.07 26.43 -19.76
CA ARG A 314 1.23 26.92 -18.38
C ARG A 314 2.67 26.88 -17.86
N ASP A 315 3.58 26.22 -18.58
CA ASP A 315 4.95 25.94 -18.09
C ASP A 315 4.91 25.27 -16.69
N ALA A 316 3.96 24.34 -16.53
CA ALA A 316 3.63 23.68 -15.28
C ALA A 316 3.12 22.26 -15.52
N PHE A 317 3.11 21.45 -14.47
CA PHE A 317 2.46 20.13 -14.50
C PHE A 317 0.95 20.28 -14.37
N ASP A 318 0.22 19.38 -15.02
CA ASP A 318 -1.23 19.37 -15.01
C ASP A 318 -1.77 18.60 -13.78
N PRO A 319 -2.37 19.28 -12.78
CA PRO A 319 -2.86 18.61 -11.58
C PRO A 319 -4.04 17.67 -11.87
N GLN A 320 -4.81 17.89 -12.94
CA GLN A 320 -5.96 17.04 -13.31
C GLN A 320 -5.52 15.74 -13.96
N HIS A 321 -4.31 15.72 -14.53
CA HIS A 321 -3.69 14.55 -15.13
C HIS A 321 -2.46 14.10 -14.34
N THR A 322 -2.49 14.32 -13.02
CA THR A 322 -1.48 13.83 -12.08
C THR A 322 -2.09 12.76 -11.20
N TYR A 323 -1.46 11.59 -11.19
CA TYR A 323 -1.98 10.42 -10.48
C TYR A 323 -0.89 9.75 -9.65
N ARG A 324 -1.26 9.23 -8.47
CA ARG A 324 -0.40 8.29 -7.74
C ARG A 324 -0.46 6.93 -8.44
N ILE A 325 0.67 6.24 -8.57
CA ILE A 325 0.71 4.84 -8.99
C ILE A 325 0.98 3.97 -7.78
N SER A 326 0.12 2.98 -7.56
CA SER A 326 0.30 1.99 -6.49
C SER A 326 1.47 1.04 -6.77
N LYS A 327 2.04 0.51 -5.68
CA LYS A 327 3.01 -0.58 -5.75
C LYS A 327 2.46 -1.80 -6.49
N GLY A 328 1.18 -2.13 -6.29
CA GLY A 328 0.50 -3.23 -6.96
C GLY A 328 0.49 -3.08 -8.48
N LEU A 329 0.12 -1.89 -8.99
CA LEU A 329 0.12 -1.61 -10.42
C LEU A 329 1.54 -1.67 -11.02
N ILE A 330 2.56 -1.17 -10.32
CA ILE A 330 3.96 -1.33 -10.75
C ILE A 330 4.35 -2.80 -10.87
N SER A 331 3.92 -3.63 -9.91
CA SER A 331 4.17 -5.08 -9.95
C SER A 331 3.48 -5.73 -11.15
N ILE A 332 2.24 -5.33 -11.47
CA ILE A 332 1.53 -5.81 -12.66
C ILE A 332 2.30 -5.42 -13.95
N ILE A 333 2.59 -4.13 -14.13
CA ILE A 333 3.27 -3.61 -15.33
C ILE A 333 4.63 -4.28 -15.53
N ARG A 334 5.37 -4.52 -14.44
CA ARG A 334 6.67 -5.20 -14.48
C ARG A 334 6.60 -6.60 -15.09
N ASN A 335 5.47 -7.29 -14.95
CA ASN A 335 5.29 -8.66 -15.45
C ASN A 335 4.66 -8.69 -16.86
N LEU A 336 4.42 -7.54 -17.49
CA LEU A 336 3.91 -7.43 -18.85
C LEU A 336 5.05 -7.12 -19.83
N GLU A 337 4.96 -7.72 -21.01
CA GLU A 337 5.74 -7.27 -22.15
C GLU A 337 5.25 -5.88 -22.61
N LEU A 338 6.11 -5.11 -23.27
CA LEU A 338 5.76 -3.75 -23.70
C LEU A 338 4.53 -3.75 -24.61
N ASP A 339 4.44 -4.70 -25.54
CA ASP A 339 3.31 -4.79 -26.47
C ASP A 339 1.99 -5.11 -25.75
N GLU A 340 2.02 -5.98 -24.72
CA GLU A 340 0.86 -6.30 -23.90
C GLU A 340 0.37 -5.08 -23.09
N LEU A 341 1.31 -4.29 -22.53
CA LEU A 341 0.96 -3.04 -21.85
C LEU A 341 0.27 -2.07 -22.80
N LEU A 342 0.80 -1.90 -24.02
CA LEU A 342 0.23 -0.99 -25.01
C LEU A 342 -1.16 -1.47 -25.44
N GLU A 343 -1.34 -2.76 -25.74
CA GLU A 343 -2.64 -3.33 -26.10
C GLU A 343 -3.72 -3.12 -25.02
N GLN A 344 -3.35 -3.22 -23.74
CA GLN A 344 -4.29 -3.02 -22.63
C GLN A 344 -4.61 -1.55 -22.35
N THR A 345 -3.82 -0.61 -22.88
CA THR A 345 -3.95 0.82 -22.56
C THR A 345 -4.41 1.68 -23.74
N GLY A 346 -4.51 1.13 -24.95
CA GLY A 346 -5.04 1.78 -26.16
C GLY A 346 -3.95 2.28 -27.08
#